data_AF-A0A2V5KPW8-F1
#
_entry.id   AF-A0A2V5KPW8-F1
#
_cell.length_a   1.000
_cell.length_b   1.000
_cell.length_c   1.000
_cell.angle_alpha   90.00
_cell.angle_beta   90.00
_cell.angle_gamma   90.00
#
_symmetry.space_group_name_H-M   'P 1'
#
loop_
_entity.id
_entity.type
_entity.pdbx_description
1 polymer ?
#
loop_
_entity_poly.entity_id
_entity_poly.type
_entity_poly.pdbx_seq_one_letter_code
_entity_poly.pdbx_strand_id
1 'polypeptide(L)'
;MARCLQLAALAAKSDVPVVLLGETGTGKTLLAHAIHNSSTRAGHPFIAFNASAISDTLLESQLFGHERGAFTGAQQSIKGKFELADGGTIFLDEISEMSPLAQVKILRVLEYGEFERLGSERMLTSNARIICASNCSLRERVRLGKFREDL
;
A
#
# COMPACT_ATOMS: atom_id res chain seq x y z
N MET A 1 18.83 -15.87 -1.88
CA MET A 1 17.50 -16.24 -2.42
C MET A 1 16.75 -17.23 -1.53
N ALA A 2 17.30 -18.41 -1.18
CA ALA A 2 16.60 -19.45 -0.40
C ALA A 2 15.97 -18.95 0.92
N ARG A 3 16.72 -18.15 1.70
CA ARG A 3 16.21 -17.54 2.94
C ARG A 3 15.00 -16.63 2.71
N CYS A 4 15.00 -15.82 1.65
CA CYS A 4 13.89 -14.92 1.33
C CYS A 4 12.61 -15.71 1.00
N LEU A 5 12.75 -16.82 0.27
CA LEU A 5 11.62 -17.69 -0.06
C LEU A 5 11.05 -18.39 1.19
N GLN A 6 11.89 -18.82 2.13
CA GLN A 6 11.43 -19.39 3.40
C GLN A 6 10.64 -18.37 4.24
N LEU A 7 11.15 -17.13 4.34
CA LEU A 7 10.46 -16.06 5.06
C LEU A 7 9.15 -15.67 4.37
N ALA A 8 9.13 -15.60 3.04
CA ALA A 8 7.93 -15.35 2.26
C ALA A 8 6.87 -16.45 2.47
N ALA A 9 7.28 -17.72 2.48
CA ALA A 9 6.38 -18.83 2.76
C ALA A 9 5.81 -18.81 4.19
N LEU A 10 6.60 -18.35 5.17
CA LEU A 10 6.11 -18.12 6.53
C LEU A 10 5.11 -16.97 6.58
N ALA A 11 5.45 -15.83 5.97
CA ALA A 11 4.61 -14.65 5.91
C ALA A 11 3.27 -14.94 5.24
N ALA A 12 3.25 -15.77 4.19
CA ALA A 12 2.03 -16.15 3.48
C ALA A 12 0.98 -16.83 4.37
N LYS A 13 1.37 -17.49 5.45
CA LYS A 13 0.48 -18.21 6.38
C LYS A 13 -0.31 -17.30 7.34
N SER A 14 -0.08 -16.00 7.30
CA SER A 14 -0.74 -15.02 8.17
C SER A 14 -1.08 -13.76 7.38
N ASP A 15 -1.97 -12.93 7.93
CA ASP A 15 -2.35 -11.65 7.32
C ASP A 15 -1.51 -10.47 7.83
N VAL A 16 -0.37 -10.73 8.51
CA VAL A 16 0.47 -9.63 8.97
C VAL A 16 1.00 -8.80 7.80
N PRO A 17 1.14 -7.48 7.98
CA PRO A 17 1.83 -6.63 7.03
C PRO A 17 3.26 -7.13 6.78
N VAL A 18 3.71 -7.04 5.54
CA VAL A 18 5.05 -7.49 5.14
C VAL A 18 5.81 -6.34 4.50
N VAL A 19 7.05 -6.12 4.91
CA VAL A 19 7.96 -5.14 4.27
C VAL A 19 9.06 -5.88 3.54
N LEU A 20 9.17 -5.63 2.22
CA LEU A 20 10.20 -6.16 1.34
C LEU A 20 11.29 -5.10 1.14
N LEU A 21 12.47 -5.35 1.71
CA LEU A 21 13.64 -4.48 1.56
C LEU A 21 14.60 -5.05 0.52
N GLY A 22 15.08 -4.21 -0.37
CA GLY A 22 16.11 -4.57 -1.35
C GLY A 22 16.20 -3.57 -2.48
N GLU A 23 17.33 -3.56 -3.19
CA GLU A 23 17.60 -2.62 -4.27
C GLU A 23 16.55 -2.68 -5.39
N THR A 24 16.45 -1.60 -6.18
CA THR A 24 15.58 -1.56 -7.36
C THR A 24 15.94 -2.69 -8.34
N GLY A 25 14.94 -3.34 -8.92
CA GLY A 25 15.16 -4.44 -9.89
C GLY A 25 15.45 -5.83 -9.29
N THR A 26 15.48 -5.98 -7.96
CA THR A 26 15.77 -7.28 -7.29
C THR A 26 14.58 -8.26 -7.23
N GLY A 27 13.47 -7.97 -7.91
CA GLY A 27 12.31 -8.86 -7.98
C GLY A 27 11.36 -8.80 -6.78
N LYS A 28 11.31 -7.70 -6.04
CA LYS A 28 10.39 -7.51 -4.89
C LYS A 28 8.92 -7.74 -5.28
N THR A 29 8.49 -7.29 -6.45
CA THR A 29 7.15 -7.51 -6.99
C THR A 29 6.84 -9.01 -7.17
N LEU A 30 7.80 -9.78 -7.69
CA LEU A 30 7.65 -11.24 -7.83
C LEU A 30 7.49 -11.92 -6.47
N LEU A 31 8.25 -11.46 -5.47
CA LEU A 31 8.16 -11.98 -4.11
C LEU A 31 6.83 -11.62 -3.45
N ALA A 32 6.31 -10.41 -3.67
CA ALA A 32 4.98 -9.99 -3.20
C ALA A 32 3.86 -10.87 -3.82
N HIS A 33 3.93 -11.14 -5.12
CA HIS A 33 3.03 -12.08 -5.78
C HIS A 33 3.15 -13.49 -5.21
N ALA A 34 4.36 -13.98 -4.96
CA ALA A 34 4.56 -15.30 -4.38
C ALA A 34 3.94 -15.41 -2.97
N ILE A 35 4.06 -14.37 -2.14
CA ILE A 35 3.43 -14.31 -0.82
C ILE A 35 1.91 -14.35 -0.96
N HIS A 36 1.33 -13.51 -1.82
CA HIS A 36 -0.11 -13.48 -2.06
C HIS A 36 -0.66 -14.82 -2.57
N ASN A 37 -0.05 -15.38 -3.62
CA ASN A 37 -0.46 -16.64 -4.24
C ASN A 37 -0.32 -17.85 -3.30
N SER A 38 0.53 -17.75 -2.27
CA SER A 38 0.73 -18.80 -1.26
C SER A 38 -0.09 -18.56 0.01
N SER A 39 -0.91 -17.50 0.05
CA SER A 39 -1.73 -17.14 1.20
C SER A 39 -3.15 -17.68 1.10
N THR A 40 -3.92 -17.54 2.19
CA THR A 40 -5.37 -17.81 2.19
C THR A 40 -6.16 -16.90 1.25
N ARG A 41 -5.54 -15.81 0.75
CA ARG A 41 -6.15 -14.81 -0.13
C ARG A 41 -5.80 -14.98 -1.61
N ALA A 42 -5.17 -16.10 -2.02
CA ALA A 42 -4.71 -16.32 -3.39
C ALA A 42 -5.82 -16.26 -4.47
N GLY A 43 -7.07 -16.48 -4.10
CA GLY A 43 -8.24 -16.34 -4.99
C GLY A 43 -8.84 -14.92 -5.03
N HIS A 44 -8.30 -13.98 -4.26
CA HIS A 44 -8.78 -12.60 -4.14
C HIS A 44 -7.90 -11.62 -4.93
N PRO A 45 -8.33 -10.36 -5.11
CA PRO A 45 -7.56 -9.37 -5.87
C PRO A 45 -6.15 -9.14 -5.30
N PHE A 46 -5.17 -9.03 -6.21
CA PHE A 46 -3.87 -8.47 -5.93
C PHE A 46 -3.75 -7.12 -6.65
N ILE A 47 -3.70 -6.03 -5.89
CA ILE A 47 -3.67 -4.67 -6.44
C ILE A 47 -2.30 -4.05 -6.13
N ALA A 48 -1.54 -3.77 -7.18
CA ALA A 48 -0.27 -3.05 -7.05
C ALA A 48 -0.47 -1.53 -7.20
N PHE A 49 0.28 -0.78 -6.40
CA PHE A 49 0.42 0.65 -6.46
C PHE A 49 1.89 1.01 -6.27
N ASN A 50 2.42 1.88 -7.12
CA ASN A 50 3.78 2.37 -7.01
C ASN A 50 3.73 3.87 -6.70
N ALA A 51 4.44 4.28 -5.64
CA ALA A 51 4.41 5.65 -5.13
C ALA A 51 5.41 6.60 -5.80
N SER A 52 6.04 6.21 -6.91
CA SER A 52 7.06 7.05 -7.57
C SER A 52 6.49 8.31 -8.22
N ALA A 53 7.13 9.44 -7.93
CA ALA A 53 7.06 10.73 -8.64
C ALA A 53 5.68 11.18 -9.17
N ILE A 54 4.64 11.09 -8.35
CA ILE A 54 3.31 11.68 -8.62
C ILE A 54 2.99 12.76 -7.58
N SER A 55 2.10 13.69 -7.94
CA SER A 55 1.62 14.69 -6.98
C SER A 55 0.79 14.05 -5.87
N ASP A 56 0.76 14.67 -4.69
CA ASP A 56 0.01 14.18 -3.53
C ASP A 56 -1.47 13.93 -3.86
N THR A 57 -2.09 14.86 -4.59
CA THR A 57 -3.50 14.72 -5.01
C THR A 57 -3.72 13.49 -5.88
N LEU A 58 -2.81 13.19 -6.81
CA LEU A 58 -2.93 11.99 -7.66
C LEU A 58 -2.66 10.72 -6.87
N LEU A 59 -1.67 10.73 -5.97
CA LEU A 59 -1.37 9.61 -5.09
C LEU A 59 -2.58 9.25 -4.26
N GLU A 60 -3.16 10.22 -3.56
CA GLU A 60 -4.31 9.97 -2.72
C GLU A 60 -5.53 9.55 -3.55
N SER A 61 -5.77 10.21 -4.70
CA SER A 61 -6.87 9.90 -5.61
C SER A 61 -6.79 8.46 -6.12
N GLN A 62 -5.58 7.96 -6.41
CA GLN A 62 -5.40 6.57 -6.81
C GLN A 62 -5.55 5.63 -5.61
N LEU A 63 -4.89 5.87 -4.48
CA LEU A 63 -4.93 4.95 -3.33
C LEU A 63 -6.31 4.86 -2.68
N PHE A 64 -6.93 6.00 -2.42
CA PHE A 64 -8.15 6.13 -1.62
C PHE A 64 -9.38 6.43 -2.45
N GLY A 65 -9.22 6.84 -3.71
CA GLY A 65 -10.32 7.23 -4.59
C GLY A 65 -10.71 8.69 -4.41
N HIS A 66 -11.60 9.18 -5.26
CA HIS A 66 -12.12 10.54 -5.16
C HIS A 66 -13.57 10.60 -5.58
N GLU A 67 -14.27 11.61 -5.07
CA GLU A 67 -15.60 11.98 -5.56
C GLU A 67 -15.50 13.01 -6.69
N ARG A 68 -16.53 13.05 -7.53
CA ARG A 68 -16.66 14.09 -8.55
C ARG A 68 -16.56 15.48 -7.90
N GLY A 69 -15.70 16.32 -8.45
CA GLY A 69 -15.48 17.69 -7.94
C GLY A 69 -14.47 17.81 -6.79
N ALA A 70 -13.83 16.71 -6.36
CA ALA A 70 -12.85 16.75 -5.27
C ALA A 70 -11.60 17.60 -5.56
N PHE A 71 -11.23 17.76 -6.83
CA PHE A 71 -10.14 18.63 -7.30
C PHE A 71 -10.36 19.04 -8.76
N THR A 72 -9.58 19.99 -9.26
CA THR A 72 -9.64 20.43 -10.67
C THR A 72 -9.34 19.25 -11.60
N GLY A 73 -10.33 18.83 -12.39
CA GLY A 73 -10.22 17.67 -13.28
C GLY A 73 -10.90 16.39 -12.77
N ALA A 74 -11.43 16.38 -11.55
CA ALA A 74 -12.24 15.28 -11.00
C ALA A 74 -13.65 15.25 -11.63
N GLN A 75 -13.76 14.85 -12.90
CA GLN A 75 -15.03 14.86 -13.64
C GLN A 75 -16.00 13.74 -13.22
N GLN A 76 -15.48 12.67 -12.62
CA GLN A 76 -16.25 11.51 -12.16
C GLN A 76 -15.72 11.02 -10.82
N SER A 77 -16.51 10.26 -10.09
CA SER A 77 -16.03 9.57 -8.89
C SER A 77 -15.26 8.32 -9.28
N ILE A 78 -14.11 8.07 -8.64
CA ILE A 78 -13.24 6.93 -8.91
C ILE A 78 -12.97 6.16 -7.61
N LYS A 79 -13.06 4.83 -7.67
CA LYS A 79 -12.70 3.93 -6.57
C LYS A 79 -11.20 3.90 -6.36
N GLY A 80 -10.77 3.94 -5.10
CA GLY A 80 -9.36 3.82 -4.73
C GLY A 80 -8.82 2.39 -4.82
N LYS A 81 -7.50 2.24 -4.87
CA LYS A 81 -6.81 0.94 -4.82
C LYS A 81 -7.16 0.14 -3.57
N PHE A 82 -7.33 0.78 -2.41
CA PHE A 82 -7.76 0.08 -1.19
C PHE A 82 -9.15 -0.54 -1.30
N GLU A 83 -10.09 0.14 -1.98
CA GLU A 83 -11.43 -0.39 -2.26
C GLU A 83 -11.36 -1.57 -3.25
N LEU A 84 -10.51 -1.46 -4.27
CA LEU A 84 -10.30 -2.52 -5.26
C LEU A 84 -9.57 -3.75 -4.69
N ALA A 85 -8.79 -3.57 -3.62
CA ALA A 85 -8.01 -4.61 -2.96
C ALA A 85 -8.76 -5.28 -1.80
N ASP A 86 -10.01 -4.89 -1.54
CA ASP A 86 -10.77 -5.41 -0.40
C ASP A 86 -10.89 -6.94 -0.44
N GLY A 87 -10.71 -7.58 0.73
CA GLY A 87 -10.57 -9.03 0.90
C GLY A 87 -9.31 -9.66 0.29
N GLY A 88 -8.53 -8.90 -0.48
CA GLY A 88 -7.34 -9.35 -1.19
C GLY A 88 -6.04 -8.82 -0.58
N THR A 89 -5.13 -8.37 -1.44
CA THR A 89 -3.82 -7.83 -1.05
C THR A 89 -3.52 -6.57 -1.84
N ILE A 90 -3.07 -5.52 -1.15
CA ILE A 90 -2.50 -4.33 -1.76
C ILE A 90 -0.97 -4.39 -1.64
N PHE A 91 -0.29 -4.20 -2.76
CA PHE A 91 1.16 -4.08 -2.82
C PHE A 91 1.56 -2.62 -3.03
N LEU A 92 2.26 -2.04 -2.06
CA LEU A 92 2.74 -0.66 -2.06
C LEU A 92 4.24 -0.64 -2.37
N ASP A 93 4.59 -0.39 -3.62
CA ASP A 93 5.98 -0.26 -4.05
C ASP A 93 6.49 1.16 -3.82
N GLU A 94 7.75 1.26 -3.40
CA GLU A 94 8.42 2.50 -3.01
C GLU A 94 7.69 3.28 -1.89
N ILE A 95 7.25 2.58 -0.84
CA ILE A 95 6.53 3.19 0.30
C ILE A 95 7.32 4.35 0.96
N SER A 96 8.65 4.33 0.86
CA SER A 96 9.53 5.39 1.37
C SER A 96 9.38 6.74 0.67
N GLU A 97 8.77 6.77 -0.51
CA GLU A 97 8.56 7.98 -1.32
C GLU A 97 7.16 8.59 -1.11
N MET A 98 6.33 7.97 -0.28
CA MET A 98 5.01 8.52 0.05
C MET A 98 5.13 9.78 0.89
N SER A 99 4.29 10.78 0.60
CA SER A 99 4.23 12.00 1.38
C SER A 99 3.73 11.77 2.81
N PRO A 100 4.06 12.68 3.76
CA PRO A 100 3.61 12.55 5.14
C PRO A 100 2.09 12.39 5.29
N LEU A 101 1.32 13.07 4.44
CA LEU A 101 -0.14 12.99 4.45
C LEU A 101 -0.65 11.60 4.03
N ALA A 102 -0.04 11.02 3.00
CA ALA A 102 -0.34 9.65 2.58
C ALA A 102 0.01 8.63 3.66
N GLN A 103 1.15 8.79 4.33
CA GLN A 103 1.56 7.93 5.44
C GLN A 103 0.52 7.93 6.57
N VAL A 104 -0.05 9.09 6.92
CA VAL A 104 -1.13 9.19 7.93
C VAL A 104 -2.35 8.35 7.53
N LYS A 105 -2.77 8.45 6.27
CA LYS A 105 -3.95 7.73 5.78
C LYS A 105 -3.71 6.23 5.69
N ILE A 106 -2.50 5.82 5.29
CA ILE A 106 -2.14 4.39 5.27
C ILE A 106 -2.10 3.83 6.68
N LEU A 107 -1.56 4.57 7.65
CA LEU A 107 -1.58 4.16 9.05
C LEU A 107 -3.02 3.93 9.54
N ARG A 108 -3.95 4.82 9.18
CA ARG A 108 -5.37 4.64 9.52
C ARG A 108 -5.99 3.37 8.91
N VAL A 109 -5.66 3.06 7.65
CA VAL A 109 -6.10 1.81 7.02
C VAL A 109 -5.44 0.59 7.68
N LEU A 110 -4.17 0.69 8.02
CA LEU A 110 -3.42 -0.38 8.67
C LEU A 110 -3.99 -0.72 10.05
N GLU A 111 -4.33 0.30 10.85
CA GLU A 111 -4.81 0.13 12.22
C GLU A 111 -6.30 -0.21 12.30
N TYR A 112 -7.14 0.46 11.49
CA TYR A 112 -8.60 0.38 11.60
C TYR A 112 -9.28 -0.21 10.38
N GLY A 113 -8.56 -0.40 9.27
CA GLY A 113 -9.16 -0.79 7.99
C GLY A 113 -9.99 0.33 7.36
N GLU A 114 -9.83 1.58 7.80
CA GLU A 114 -10.71 2.70 7.45
C GLU A 114 -10.03 3.76 6.58
N PHE A 115 -10.76 4.32 5.62
CA PHE A 115 -10.33 5.45 4.80
C PHE A 115 -11.50 6.24 4.21
N GLU A 116 -11.21 7.42 3.70
CA GLU A 116 -12.17 8.28 3.00
C GLU A 116 -11.66 8.58 1.59
N ARG A 117 -12.59 8.75 0.65
CA ARG A 117 -12.27 9.29 -0.68
C ARG A 117 -11.97 10.78 -0.58
N LEU A 118 -11.14 11.28 -1.49
CA LEU A 118 -10.94 12.73 -1.62
C LEU A 118 -12.27 13.42 -1.91
N GLY A 119 -12.54 14.51 -1.19
CA GLY A 119 -13.79 15.26 -1.31
C GLY A 119 -15.01 14.56 -0.69
N SER A 120 -14.81 13.53 0.14
CA SER A 120 -15.88 12.84 0.86
C SER A 120 -15.57 12.77 2.35
N GLU A 121 -16.60 12.93 3.19
CA GLU A 121 -16.55 12.63 4.63
C GLU A 121 -17.07 11.22 4.95
N ARG A 122 -17.42 10.45 3.91
CA ARG A 122 -17.93 9.09 4.09
C ARG A 122 -16.78 8.14 4.36
N MET A 123 -16.81 7.53 5.55
CA MET A 123 -15.91 6.43 5.89
C MET A 123 -16.20 5.19 5.04
N LEU A 124 -15.14 4.61 4.50
CA LEU A 124 -15.12 3.33 3.82
C LEU A 124 -14.19 2.39 4.58
N THR A 125 -14.46 1.10 4.47
CA THR A 125 -13.65 0.04 5.07
C THR A 125 -13.02 -0.84 4.00
N SER A 126 -11.80 -1.29 4.24
CA SER A 126 -11.13 -2.32 3.45
C SER A 126 -10.38 -3.26 4.38
N ASN A 127 -10.60 -4.56 4.20
CA ASN A 127 -9.81 -5.61 4.82
C ASN A 127 -8.67 -6.03 3.88
N ALA A 128 -8.05 -5.12 3.14
CA ALA A 128 -6.91 -5.46 2.28
C ALA A 128 -5.67 -5.79 3.11
N ARG A 129 -5.02 -6.93 2.82
CA ARG A 129 -3.71 -7.24 3.39
C ARG A 129 -2.66 -6.34 2.76
N ILE A 130 -1.75 -5.77 3.56
CA ILE A 130 -0.73 -4.85 3.07
C ILE A 130 0.62 -5.57 2.90
N ILE A 131 1.21 -5.45 1.71
CA ILE A 131 2.61 -5.77 1.44
C ILE A 131 3.29 -4.52 0.91
N CYS A 132 4.40 -4.11 1.48
CA CYS A 132 5.13 -2.92 1.06
C CYS A 132 6.52 -3.28 0.55
N ALA A 133 7.08 -2.45 -0.31
CA ALA A 133 8.46 -2.55 -0.74
C ALA A 133 9.17 -1.19 -0.64
N SER A 134 10.46 -1.25 -0.28
CA SER A 134 11.34 -0.08 -0.27
C SER A 134 12.72 -0.45 -0.79
N ASN A 135 13.31 0.44 -1.58
CA ASN A 135 14.70 0.36 -2.03
C ASN A 135 15.68 1.01 -1.06
N CYS A 136 15.18 1.73 -0.05
CA CYS A 136 15.99 2.40 0.96
C CYS A 136 15.59 1.98 2.39
N SER A 137 16.44 2.32 3.35
CA SER A 137 16.20 2.02 4.76
C SER A 137 15.08 2.90 5.33
N LEU A 138 13.93 2.29 5.67
CA LEU A 138 12.84 3.00 6.36
C LEU A 138 13.30 3.56 7.71
N ARG A 139 14.15 2.84 8.45
CA ARG A 139 14.74 3.33 9.71
C ARG A 139 15.56 4.60 9.53
N GLU A 140 16.26 4.73 8.40
CA GLU A 140 16.98 5.96 8.09
C GLU A 140 16.02 7.08 7.72
N ARG A 141 14.97 6.80 6.95
CA ARG A 141 13.93 7.78 6.64
C ARG A 141 13.21 8.28 7.89
N VAL A 142 12.97 7.42 8.88
CA VAL A 142 12.45 7.81 10.21
C VAL A 142 13.40 8.78 10.91
N ARG A 143 14.69 8.43 11.00
CA ARG A 143 15.70 9.33 11.60
C ARG A 143 15.80 10.69 10.91
N LEU A 144 15.51 10.74 9.62
CA LEU A 144 15.52 11.97 8.82
C LEU A 144 14.16 12.72 8.85
N GLY A 145 13.16 12.24 9.59
CA GLY A 145 11.82 12.84 9.65
C GLY A 145 11.03 12.73 8.34
N LYS A 146 11.41 11.81 7.46
CA LYS A 146 10.78 11.58 6.15
C LYS A 146 9.80 10.40 6.15
N PHE A 147 9.81 9.60 7.22
CA PHE A 147 8.90 8.48 7.39
C PHE A 147 8.46 8.43 8.85
N ARG A 148 7.20 8.08 9.11
CA ARG A 148 6.71 7.99 10.48
C ARG A 148 7.20 6.70 11.16
N GLU A 149 7.45 6.78 12.46
CA GLU A 149 7.90 5.63 13.24
C GLU A 149 6.76 4.66 13.58
N ASP A 150 5.51 5.16 13.61
CA ASP A 150 4.30 4.40 13.91
C ASP A 150 3.75 3.60 12.71
N LEU A 151 4.25 3.86 11.51
CA LEU A 151 3.93 3.15 10.27
C LEU A 151 4.98 2.10 9.91
#